data_AF-A0A9P1IY07-F1
#
_entry.id   AF-A0A9P1IY07-F1
#
_cell.length_a   1.000
_cell.length_b   1.000
_cell.length_c   1.000
_cell.angle_alpha   90.00
_cell.angle_beta   90.00
_cell.angle_gamma   90.00
#
_symmetry.space_group_name_H-M   'P 1'
#
loop_
_entity.id
_entity.type
_entity.pdbx_description
1 polymer ?
#
loop_
_entity_poly.entity_id
_entity_poly.type
_entity_poly.pdbx_seq_one_letter_code
_entity_poly.pdbx_strand_id
1 'polypeptide(L)'
;MSSKNCSSVNYSYFETPQFLRNFLFSVTFLSFPIYLVGFYCILCKTPAKSNGLKWCLLISATWFASQDLILNILVIPFVLLPMYAGCPLGFLTEFFNVSIITQAYLVVLVVVVSLTFLNLIVLNIPYQPSALSIVFQVLPCLPQHIYNMPIFVLTLHLEITSFIMMFLIASVFLEFIVLFSSTYYQLFMIGSVTMSKNTRKYQKSVFIDVSIQNSIPVVVILLPVSYLVYSCLNSYHNQLYNNLVLILMSCHGVISVSTMIILHKPYREFLFCKKKVINSVRTVSYRA
;
A
#
# COMPACT_ATOMS: atom_id res chain seq x y z
N MET A 1 30.95 -20.90 16.15
CA MET A 1 30.24 -19.98 17.05
C MET A 1 31.03 -18.69 17.14
N SER A 2 30.68 -17.67 16.37
CA SER A 2 31.20 -16.32 16.55
C SER A 2 30.14 -15.53 17.31
N SER A 3 30.36 -15.35 18.61
CA SER A 3 29.56 -14.44 19.42
C SER A 3 29.87 -13.02 18.96
N LYS A 4 29.07 -12.48 18.04
CA LYS A 4 29.03 -11.03 17.84
C LYS A 4 28.66 -10.43 19.20
N ASN A 5 29.52 -9.58 19.76
CA ASN A 5 29.24 -8.85 20.99
C ASN A 5 28.02 -7.96 20.75
N CYS A 6 26.86 -8.45 21.16
CA CYS A 6 25.66 -7.63 21.23
C CYS A 6 25.87 -6.66 22.39
N SER A 7 26.17 -5.40 22.06
CA SER A 7 26.07 -4.32 23.02
C SER A 7 24.67 -4.33 23.64
N SER A 8 24.52 -3.91 24.90
CA SER A 8 23.21 -3.72 25.52
C SER A 8 22.45 -2.66 24.72
N VAL A 9 21.68 -3.08 23.72
CA VAL A 9 20.94 -2.17 22.85
C VAL A 9 19.75 -1.67 23.65
N ASN A 10 19.75 -0.38 23.97
CA ASN A 10 18.54 0.30 24.43
C ASN A 10 17.60 0.42 23.23
N TYR A 11 16.60 -0.47 23.17
CA TYR A 11 15.60 -0.46 22.10
C TYR A 11 14.65 0.72 22.29
N SER A 12 14.36 1.42 21.19
CA SER A 12 13.36 2.49 21.20
C SER A 12 11.95 1.93 21.23
N TYR A 13 10.99 2.69 21.79
CA TYR A 13 9.56 2.34 21.71
C TYR A 13 9.10 2.11 20.26
N PHE A 14 9.66 2.88 19.31
CA PHE A 14 9.35 2.78 17.88
C PHE A 14 9.74 1.45 17.23
N GLU A 15 10.58 0.66 17.87
CA GLU A 15 11.01 -0.66 17.40
C GLU A 15 10.06 -1.77 17.88
N THR A 16 9.21 -1.48 18.86
CA THR A 16 8.38 -2.48 19.53
C THR A 16 7.19 -2.92 18.66
N PRO A 17 6.73 -4.18 18.81
CA PRO A 17 5.49 -4.65 18.17
C PRO A 17 4.27 -3.84 18.63
N GLN A 18 4.26 -3.39 19.89
CA GLN A 18 3.16 -2.62 20.46
C GLN A 18 3.01 -1.25 19.80
N PHE A 19 4.12 -0.57 19.52
CA PHE A 19 4.10 0.68 18.75
C PHE A 19 3.50 0.45 17.36
N LEU A 20 4.04 -0.52 16.61
CA LEU A 20 3.58 -0.81 15.25
C LEU A 20 2.07 -1.11 15.21
N ARG A 21 1.61 -2.01 16.08
CA ARG A 21 0.18 -2.39 16.18
C ARG A 21 -0.71 -1.19 16.48
N ASN A 22 -0.38 -0.41 17.51
CA ASN A 22 -1.19 0.75 17.89
C ASN A 22 -1.21 1.84 16.81
N PHE A 23 -0.08 2.05 16.14
CA PHE A 23 0.02 2.98 15.03
C PHE A 23 -0.88 2.55 13.87
N LEU A 24 -0.79 1.29 13.44
CA LEU A 24 -1.57 0.79 12.30
C LEU A 24 -3.08 0.72 12.58
N PHE A 25 -3.49 0.42 13.82
CA PHE A 25 -4.90 0.59 14.22
C PHE A 25 -5.36 2.04 14.12
N SER A 26 -4.53 2.98 14.60
CA SER A 26 -4.83 4.41 14.53
C SER A 26 -4.96 4.88 13.08
N VAL A 27 -4.07 4.41 12.20
CA VAL A 27 -4.16 4.67 10.74
C VAL A 27 -5.50 4.20 10.21
N THR A 28 -5.92 2.97 10.50
CA THR A 28 -7.20 2.46 9.96
C THR A 28 -8.41 3.25 10.46
N PHE A 29 -8.42 3.62 11.74
CA PHE A 29 -9.50 4.43 12.30
C PHE A 29 -9.61 5.81 11.62
N LEU A 30 -8.47 6.43 11.31
CA LEU A 30 -8.41 7.70 10.59
C LEU A 30 -8.72 7.55 9.08
N SER A 31 -8.33 6.44 8.47
CA SER A 31 -8.55 6.15 7.04
C SER A 31 -10.00 5.77 6.75
N PHE A 32 -10.71 5.13 7.68
CA PHE A 32 -12.09 4.69 7.50
C PHE A 32 -13.06 5.80 7.01
N PRO A 33 -13.14 6.99 7.65
CA PRO A 33 -14.00 8.06 7.14
C PRO A 33 -13.56 8.57 5.75
N ILE A 34 -12.25 8.56 5.45
CA ILE A 34 -11.74 8.95 4.13
C ILE A 34 -12.22 7.97 3.07
N TYR A 35 -12.17 6.67 3.34
CA TYR A 35 -12.70 5.65 2.44
C TYR A 35 -14.21 5.82 2.24
N LEU A 36 -15.00 6.07 3.29
CA LEU A 36 -16.43 6.32 3.16
C LEU A 36 -16.74 7.53 2.26
N VAL A 37 -16.04 8.65 2.47
CA VAL A 37 -16.17 9.84 1.63
C VAL A 37 -15.74 9.55 0.19
N GLY A 38 -14.65 8.81 0.01
CA GLY A 38 -14.15 8.37 -1.29
C GLY A 38 -15.18 7.54 -2.05
N PHE A 39 -15.74 6.50 -1.42
CA PHE A 39 -16.79 5.68 -2.01
C PHE A 39 -18.03 6.50 -2.36
N TYR A 40 -18.48 7.38 -1.46
CA TYR A 40 -19.60 8.27 -1.75
C TYR A 40 -19.33 9.15 -2.97
N CYS A 41 -18.13 9.76 -3.05
CA CYS A 41 -17.75 10.59 -4.20
C CYS A 41 -17.71 9.77 -5.50
N ILE A 42 -17.13 8.57 -5.48
CA ILE A 42 -17.07 7.71 -6.66
C ILE A 42 -18.48 7.32 -7.12
N LEU A 43 -19.34 6.88 -6.20
CA LEU A 43 -20.67 6.39 -6.52
C LEU A 43 -21.63 7.50 -6.95
N CYS A 44 -21.60 8.65 -6.28
CA CYS A 44 -22.61 9.69 -6.41
C CYS A 44 -22.14 10.92 -7.20
N LYS A 45 -20.83 11.17 -7.32
CA LYS A 45 -20.29 12.39 -7.95
C LYS A 45 -19.50 12.13 -9.23
N THR A 46 -19.17 10.88 -9.54
CA THR A 46 -18.56 10.55 -10.85
C THR A 46 -19.59 10.75 -11.98
N PRO A 47 -19.28 11.52 -13.04
CA PRO A 47 -20.22 11.77 -14.12
C PRO A 47 -20.70 10.48 -14.81
N ALA A 48 -22.00 10.40 -15.11
CA ALA A 48 -22.60 9.24 -15.80
C ALA A 48 -21.99 8.96 -17.18
N LYS A 49 -21.47 10.00 -17.86
CA LYS A 49 -20.79 9.89 -19.15
C LYS A 49 -19.44 9.15 -19.10
N SER A 50 -18.91 8.86 -17.91
CA SER A 50 -17.65 8.14 -17.71
C SER A 50 -17.84 6.88 -16.86
N ASN A 51 -18.80 6.02 -17.27
CA ASN A 51 -19.14 4.81 -16.52
C ASN A 51 -17.94 3.86 -16.34
N GLY A 52 -17.09 3.69 -17.37
CA GLY A 52 -15.87 2.88 -17.27
C GLY A 52 -14.89 3.38 -16.20
N LEU A 53 -14.62 4.70 -16.17
CA LEU A 53 -13.76 5.32 -15.16
C LEU A 53 -14.33 5.14 -13.75
N LYS A 54 -15.66 5.25 -13.59
CA LYS A 54 -16.32 5.02 -12.30
C LYS A 54 -16.04 3.63 -11.74
N TRP A 55 -16.16 2.60 -12.58
CA TRP A 55 -15.88 1.21 -12.18
C TRP A 55 -14.41 1.00 -11.85
N CYS A 56 -13.49 1.53 -12.67
CA CYS A 56 -12.06 1.45 -12.36
C CYS A 56 -11.74 2.07 -11.00
N LEU A 57 -12.23 3.29 -10.73
CA LEU A 57 -12.02 3.97 -9.44
C LEU A 57 -12.65 3.20 -8.26
N LEU A 58 -13.84 2.62 -8.46
CA LEU A 58 -14.51 1.82 -7.42
C LEU A 58 -13.72 0.56 -7.08
N ILE A 59 -13.25 -0.18 -8.09
CA ILE A 59 -12.46 -1.40 -7.91
C ILE A 59 -11.15 -1.05 -7.19
N SER A 60 -10.44 -0.02 -7.64
CA SER A 60 -9.19 0.42 -6.99
C SER A 60 -9.41 0.86 -5.54
N ALA A 61 -10.44 1.67 -5.26
CA ALA A 61 -10.74 2.10 -3.90
C ALA A 61 -11.14 0.92 -2.99
N THR A 62 -11.86 -0.07 -3.52
CA THR A 62 -12.23 -1.29 -2.79
C THR A 62 -11.00 -2.11 -2.45
N TRP A 63 -10.07 -2.26 -3.40
CA TRP A 63 -8.82 -2.99 -3.19
C TRP A 63 -7.95 -2.32 -2.11
N PHE A 64 -7.77 -0.99 -2.17
CA PHE A 64 -7.03 -0.25 -1.14
C PHE A 64 -7.68 -0.39 0.24
N ALA A 65 -9.00 -0.24 0.32
CA ALA A 65 -9.73 -0.40 1.58
C ALA A 65 -9.60 -1.83 2.15
N SER A 66 -9.67 -2.86 1.30
CA SER A 66 -9.48 -4.25 1.74
C SER A 66 -8.06 -4.53 2.20
N GLN A 67 -7.07 -3.98 1.50
CA GLN A 67 -5.66 -4.15 1.86
C GLN A 67 -5.36 -3.50 3.20
N ASP A 68 -5.83 -2.27 3.42
CA ASP A 68 -5.67 -1.58 4.71
C ASP A 68 -6.33 -2.38 5.84
N LEU A 69 -7.56 -2.89 5.64
CA LEU A 69 -8.24 -3.69 6.65
C LEU A 69 -7.47 -4.97 6.99
N ILE A 70 -6.91 -5.64 5.99
CA ILE A 70 -6.14 -6.87 6.19
C ILE A 70 -4.81 -6.58 6.89
N LEU A 71 -4.04 -5.60 6.40
CA LEU A 71 -2.67 -5.36 6.87
C LEU A 71 -2.61 -4.53 8.16
N ASN A 72 -3.63 -3.72 8.46
CA ASN A 72 -3.60 -2.82 9.61
C ASN A 72 -4.51 -3.26 10.77
N ILE A 73 -5.45 -4.19 10.54
CA ILE A 73 -6.32 -4.74 11.59
C ILE A 73 -6.21 -6.25 11.72
N LEU A 74 -6.43 -6.98 10.62
CA LEU A 74 -6.59 -8.43 10.70
C LEU A 74 -5.27 -9.16 10.95
N VAL A 75 -4.20 -8.84 10.22
CA VAL A 75 -2.93 -9.58 10.27
C VAL A 75 -1.81 -8.80 10.94
N ILE A 76 -1.62 -7.51 10.62
CA ILE A 76 -0.51 -6.67 11.12
C ILE A 76 0.85 -7.40 11.07
N PRO A 77 1.53 -7.44 9.91
CA PRO A 77 2.80 -8.14 9.80
C PRO A 77 3.90 -7.38 10.54
N PHE A 78 4.57 -8.04 11.49
CA PHE A 78 5.80 -7.57 12.12
C PHE A 78 6.99 -8.30 11.49
N VAL A 79 7.80 -7.60 10.71
CA VAL A 79 8.81 -8.19 9.80
C VAL A 79 10.24 -7.97 10.32
N LEU A 80 11.09 -8.98 10.12
CA LEU A 80 12.49 -9.04 10.55
C LEU A 80 13.47 -9.05 9.36
N LEU A 81 13.38 -8.06 8.45
CA LEU A 81 14.33 -7.93 7.34
C LEU A 81 15.77 -7.83 7.84
N PRO A 82 16.77 -8.42 7.18
CA PRO A 82 16.73 -9.00 5.83
C PRO A 82 16.18 -10.43 5.77
N MET A 83 15.93 -11.06 6.92
CA MET A 83 15.27 -12.35 6.94
C MET A 83 13.80 -12.13 6.55
N TYR A 84 13.30 -12.85 5.55
CA TYR A 84 11.86 -12.87 5.24
C TYR A 84 11.13 -13.68 6.32
N ALA A 85 11.16 -13.17 7.54
CA ALA A 85 10.60 -13.78 8.73
C ALA A 85 9.84 -12.73 9.54
N GLY A 86 8.86 -13.16 10.31
CA GLY A 86 8.04 -12.24 11.09
C GLY A 86 6.88 -12.93 11.78
N CYS A 87 6.06 -12.17 12.47
CA CYS A 87 4.84 -12.67 13.10
C CYS A 87 3.67 -11.70 12.87
N PRO A 88 2.43 -12.21 12.83
CA PRO A 88 1.24 -11.38 12.75
C PRO A 88 0.81 -10.90 14.14
N LEU A 89 0.48 -9.61 14.27
CA LEU A 89 0.05 -8.94 15.51
C LEU A 89 -1.44 -8.54 15.49
N GLY A 90 -2.18 -8.94 14.47
CA GLY A 90 -3.56 -8.52 14.25
C GLY A 90 -4.62 -9.39 14.92
N PHE A 91 -5.88 -9.04 14.68
CA PHE A 91 -7.05 -9.68 15.29
C PHE A 91 -7.20 -11.17 14.95
N LEU A 92 -6.73 -11.61 13.79
CA LEU A 92 -6.79 -13.03 13.42
C LEU A 92 -5.96 -13.89 14.38
N THR A 93 -4.84 -13.37 14.89
CA THR A 93 -4.06 -14.02 15.94
C THR A 93 -4.74 -13.87 17.31
N GLU A 94 -5.11 -12.64 17.69
CA GLU A 94 -5.54 -12.34 19.06
C GLU A 94 -6.93 -12.88 19.43
N PHE A 95 -7.90 -12.82 18.51
CA PHE A 95 -9.31 -13.17 18.80
C PHE A 95 -9.73 -14.49 18.19
N PHE A 96 -9.14 -14.88 17.06
CA PHE A 96 -9.59 -16.03 16.27
C PHE A 96 -8.60 -17.20 16.25
N ASN A 97 -7.40 -17.04 16.81
CA ASN A 97 -6.35 -18.05 16.86
C ASN A 97 -6.07 -18.70 15.48
N VAL A 98 -6.09 -17.90 14.42
CA VAL A 98 -5.86 -18.37 13.04
C VAL A 98 -4.38 -18.71 12.86
N SER A 99 -4.11 -19.85 12.21
CA SER A 99 -2.75 -20.31 11.92
C SER A 99 -1.92 -19.25 11.20
N ILE A 100 -0.67 -19.07 11.67
CA ILE A 100 0.30 -18.12 11.09
C ILE A 100 0.55 -18.38 9.60
N ILE A 101 0.45 -19.63 9.15
CA ILE A 101 0.63 -20.01 7.74
C ILE A 101 -0.49 -19.40 6.89
N THR A 102 -1.74 -19.49 7.34
CA THR A 102 -2.90 -18.91 6.65
C THR A 102 -2.79 -17.39 6.60
N GLN A 103 -2.33 -16.76 7.68
CA GLN A 103 -2.13 -15.32 7.72
C GLN A 103 -0.99 -14.88 6.81
N ALA A 104 0.12 -15.63 6.76
CA ALA A 104 1.23 -15.37 5.83
C ALA A 104 0.77 -15.48 4.37
N TYR A 105 -0.03 -16.50 4.04
CA TYR A 105 -0.64 -16.65 2.71
C TYR A 105 -1.50 -15.44 2.34
N LEU A 106 -2.35 -14.98 3.27
CA LEU A 106 -3.20 -13.81 3.06
C LEU A 106 -2.37 -12.53 2.81
N VAL A 107 -1.28 -12.34 3.55
CA VAL A 107 -0.37 -11.20 3.34
C VAL A 107 0.30 -11.27 1.98
N VAL A 108 0.82 -12.44 1.58
CA VAL A 108 1.43 -12.62 0.25
C VAL A 108 0.40 -12.34 -0.85
N LEU A 109 -0.85 -12.78 -0.69
CA LEU A 109 -1.93 -12.52 -1.66
C LEU A 109 -2.27 -11.05 -1.82
N VAL A 110 -2.28 -10.30 -0.73
CA VAL A 110 -2.63 -8.88 -0.76
C VAL A 110 -1.45 -8.02 -1.24
N VAL A 111 -0.22 -8.37 -0.87
CA VAL A 111 1.00 -7.62 -1.24
C VAL A 111 1.46 -7.96 -2.66
N VAL A 112 1.38 -9.23 -3.04
CA VAL A 112 1.79 -9.73 -4.36
C VAL A 112 0.52 -9.91 -5.20
N VAL A 113 0.18 -8.85 -5.94
CA VAL A 113 -1.00 -8.77 -6.83
C VAL A 113 -1.05 -9.95 -7.85
N SER A 114 0.08 -10.58 -8.14
CA SER A 114 0.20 -11.68 -9.10
C SER A 114 0.06 -13.08 -8.49
N LEU A 115 -1.00 -13.81 -8.87
CA LEU A 115 -1.28 -15.19 -8.47
C LEU A 115 -0.17 -16.20 -8.84
N THR A 116 0.66 -15.91 -9.84
CA THR A 116 1.74 -16.80 -10.30
C THR A 116 2.90 -16.87 -9.32
N PHE A 117 3.30 -15.74 -8.72
CA PHE A 117 4.43 -15.67 -7.79
C PHE A 117 4.06 -16.12 -6.38
N LEU A 118 2.78 -15.97 -6.03
CA LEU A 118 2.21 -16.48 -4.80
C LEU A 118 2.43 -18.00 -4.64
N ASN A 119 2.36 -18.75 -5.75
CA ASN A 119 2.61 -20.19 -5.74
C ASN A 119 4.08 -20.54 -5.49
N LEU A 120 5.04 -19.80 -6.06
CA LEU A 120 6.47 -20.14 -5.93
C LEU A 120 7.01 -19.98 -4.50
N ILE A 121 6.56 -18.95 -3.78
CA ILE A 121 7.02 -18.69 -2.40
C ILE A 121 6.34 -19.66 -1.43
N VAL A 122 5.03 -19.85 -1.57
CA VAL A 122 4.24 -20.69 -0.65
C VAL A 122 4.56 -22.18 -0.80
N LEU A 123 4.85 -22.65 -2.01
CA LEU A 123 5.23 -24.06 -2.22
C LEU A 123 6.61 -24.41 -1.63
N ASN A 124 7.45 -23.42 -1.32
CA ASN A 124 8.81 -23.61 -0.83
C ASN A 124 9.00 -23.12 0.62
N ILE A 125 7.95 -23.15 1.44
CA ILE A 125 8.06 -22.80 2.87
C ILE A 125 9.02 -23.80 3.55
N PRO A 126 10.08 -23.30 4.23
CA PRO A 126 11.05 -24.18 4.87
C PRO A 126 10.48 -24.81 6.15
N TYR A 127 11.10 -25.91 6.58
CA TYR A 127 10.81 -26.52 7.88
C TYR A 127 11.15 -25.53 9.01
N GLN A 128 10.11 -25.09 9.72
CA GLN A 128 10.19 -23.93 10.62
C GLN A 128 11.22 -24.06 11.75
N PRO A 129 11.35 -25.20 12.48
CA PRO A 129 12.35 -25.32 13.55
C PRO A 129 13.78 -25.08 13.08
N SER A 130 14.17 -25.68 11.95
CA SER A 130 15.50 -25.46 11.37
C SER A 130 15.66 -24.03 10.85
N ALA A 131 14.63 -23.49 10.20
CA ALA A 131 14.66 -22.13 9.65
C ALA A 131 14.81 -21.05 10.74
N LEU A 132 14.12 -21.20 11.87
CA LEU A 132 14.22 -20.29 13.01
C LEU A 132 15.61 -20.28 13.63
N SER A 133 16.25 -21.45 13.74
CA SER A 133 17.63 -21.53 14.23
C SER A 133 18.60 -20.72 13.36
N ILE A 134 18.40 -20.71 12.03
CA ILE A 134 19.19 -19.92 11.09
C ILE A 134 18.91 -18.42 11.27
N VAL A 135 17.64 -18.02 11.40
CA VAL A 135 17.27 -16.61 11.65
C VAL A 135 17.98 -16.06 12.89
N PHE A 136 17.96 -16.81 14.00
CA PHE A 136 18.60 -16.38 15.24
C PHE A 136 20.12 -16.41 15.21
N GLN A 137 20.73 -17.24 14.35
CA GLN A 137 22.17 -17.21 14.09
C GLN A 137 22.57 -15.98 13.24
N VAL A 138 21.75 -15.62 12.26
CA VAL A 138 21.97 -14.43 11.40
C VAL A 138 21.71 -13.14 12.17
N LEU A 139 20.70 -13.13 13.04
CA LEU A 139 20.27 -12.01 13.88
C LEU A 139 20.48 -12.34 15.38
N PRO A 140 21.74 -12.38 15.87
CA PRO A 140 22.04 -12.80 17.25
C PRO A 140 21.73 -11.73 18.31
N CYS A 141 21.42 -10.49 17.91
CA CYS A 141 21.25 -9.35 18.80
C CYS A 141 19.81 -8.82 18.81
N LEU A 142 18.82 -9.72 18.74
CA LEU A 142 17.43 -9.34 18.85
C LEU A 142 17.03 -9.12 20.33
N PRO A 143 16.04 -8.27 20.61
CA PRO A 143 15.46 -8.19 21.95
C PRO A 143 14.92 -9.55 22.41
N GLN A 144 15.01 -9.82 23.72
CA GLN A 144 14.48 -11.06 24.33
C GLN A 144 13.00 -11.30 24.00
N HIS A 145 12.19 -10.25 23.93
CA HIS A 145 10.78 -10.37 23.61
C HIS A 145 10.56 -10.92 22.19
N ILE A 146 11.45 -10.64 21.23
CA ILE A 146 11.36 -11.14 19.86
C ILE A 146 11.66 -12.65 19.80
N TYR A 147 12.63 -13.14 20.58
CA TYR A 147 12.93 -14.57 20.66
C TYR A 147 11.74 -15.42 21.16
N ASN A 148 10.86 -14.82 21.96
CA ASN A 148 9.69 -15.51 22.51
C ASN A 148 8.45 -15.43 21.61
N MET A 149 8.51 -14.69 20.49
CA MET A 149 7.38 -14.57 19.58
C MET A 149 7.26 -15.78 18.64
N PRO A 150 6.04 -16.12 18.18
CA PRO A 150 5.82 -17.15 17.18
C PRO A 150 6.26 -16.64 15.79
N ILE A 151 7.57 -16.56 15.56
CA ILE A 151 8.13 -16.13 14.28
C ILE A 151 7.89 -17.22 13.23
N PHE A 152 7.45 -16.80 12.05
CA PHE A 152 7.33 -17.61 10.85
C PHE A 152 8.36 -17.17 9.84
N VAL A 153 9.10 -18.13 9.27
CA VAL A 153 10.07 -17.90 8.22
C VAL A 153 9.44 -18.23 6.87
N LEU A 154 9.29 -17.23 6.01
CA LEU A 154 8.68 -17.36 4.70
C LEU A 154 9.61 -18.07 3.71
N THR A 155 10.91 -17.72 3.72
CA THR A 155 11.91 -18.30 2.81
C THR A 155 13.32 -18.14 3.37
N LEU A 156 14.20 -19.10 3.06
CA LEU A 156 15.63 -19.02 3.32
C LEU A 156 16.43 -18.63 2.05
N HIS A 157 15.79 -18.60 0.88
CA HIS A 157 16.42 -18.22 -0.39
C HIS A 157 16.35 -16.70 -0.59
N LEU A 158 17.08 -15.96 0.24
CA LEU A 158 16.97 -14.50 0.33
C LEU A 158 17.30 -13.78 -0.98
N GLU A 159 18.38 -14.16 -1.66
CA GLU A 159 18.82 -13.51 -2.91
C GLU A 159 17.83 -13.71 -4.05
N ILE A 160 17.40 -14.96 -4.27
CA ILE A 160 16.42 -15.31 -5.31
C ILE A 160 15.10 -14.57 -5.04
N THR A 161 14.63 -14.57 -3.79
CA THR A 161 13.39 -13.88 -3.41
C THR A 161 13.51 -12.39 -3.62
N SER A 162 14.64 -11.78 -3.25
CA SER A 162 14.89 -10.35 -3.46
C SER A 162 14.93 -10.00 -4.95
N PHE A 163 15.58 -10.83 -5.78
CA PHE A 163 15.62 -10.66 -7.23
C PHE A 163 14.22 -10.75 -7.86
N ILE A 164 13.42 -11.73 -7.45
CA ILE A 164 12.02 -11.85 -7.89
C ILE A 164 11.22 -10.61 -7.52
N MET A 165 11.36 -10.11 -6.29
CA MET A 165 10.67 -8.88 -5.85
C MET A 165 11.10 -7.66 -6.68
N MET A 166 12.40 -7.50 -6.97
CA MET A 166 12.87 -6.43 -7.84
C MET A 166 12.29 -6.53 -9.26
N PHE A 167 12.25 -7.75 -9.82
CA PHE A 167 11.66 -7.98 -11.15
C PHE A 167 10.16 -7.63 -11.19
N LEU A 168 9.40 -8.02 -10.17
CA LEU A 168 7.98 -7.68 -10.01
C LEU A 168 7.75 -6.18 -9.94
N ILE A 169 8.59 -5.48 -9.17
CA ILE A 169 8.48 -4.03 -9.05
C ILE A 169 8.80 -3.38 -10.40
N ALA A 170 9.85 -3.85 -11.08
CA ALA A 170 10.18 -3.38 -12.42
C ALA A 170 9.06 -3.63 -13.45
N SER A 171 8.36 -4.77 -13.37
CA SER A 171 7.22 -5.04 -14.26
C SER A 171 6.05 -4.09 -13.99
N VAL A 172 5.76 -3.76 -12.73
CA VAL A 172 4.75 -2.75 -12.37
C VAL A 172 5.14 -1.38 -12.94
N PHE A 173 6.42 -0.98 -12.83
CA PHE A 173 6.90 0.27 -13.45
C PHE A 173 6.77 0.26 -14.98
N LEU A 174 7.04 -0.88 -15.63
CA LEU A 174 6.85 -1.03 -17.07
C LEU A 174 5.38 -0.88 -17.46
N GLU A 175 4.46 -1.50 -16.72
CA GLU A 175 3.01 -1.34 -16.93
C GLU A 175 2.59 0.12 -16.84
N PHE A 176 3.09 0.87 -15.85
CA PHE A 176 2.86 2.31 -15.76
C PHE A 176 3.37 3.03 -17.01
N ILE A 177 4.61 2.79 -17.44
CA ILE A 177 5.19 3.44 -18.62
C ILE A 177 4.33 3.16 -19.86
N VAL A 178 3.93 1.90 -20.07
CA VAL A 178 3.09 1.50 -21.21
C VAL A 178 1.73 2.20 -21.14
N LEU A 179 1.04 2.17 -20.00
CA LEU A 179 -0.27 2.79 -19.84
C LEU A 179 -0.24 4.31 -20.07
N PHE A 180 0.76 5.00 -19.53
CA PHE A 180 0.94 6.43 -19.73
C PHE A 180 1.25 6.76 -21.20
N SER A 181 2.15 5.99 -21.83
CA SER A 181 2.53 6.18 -23.23
C SER A 181 1.36 5.94 -24.18
N SER A 182 0.60 4.86 -23.97
CA SER A 182 -0.59 4.55 -24.76
C SER A 182 -1.68 5.61 -24.59
N THR A 183 -1.94 6.06 -23.36
CA THR A 183 -2.94 7.11 -23.10
C THR A 183 -2.52 8.45 -23.69
N TYR A 184 -1.24 8.80 -23.56
CA TYR A 184 -0.66 9.99 -24.20
C TYR A 184 -0.84 9.94 -25.72
N TYR A 185 -0.45 8.83 -26.36
CA TYR A 185 -0.60 8.65 -27.79
C TYR A 185 -2.06 8.78 -28.24
N GLN A 186 -2.99 8.14 -27.51
CA GLN A 186 -4.42 8.19 -27.84
C GLN A 186 -5.00 9.60 -27.69
N LEU A 187 -4.58 10.37 -26.68
CA LEU A 187 -5.13 11.69 -26.40
C LEU A 187 -4.52 12.80 -27.28
N PHE A 188 -3.23 12.70 -27.59
CA PHE A 188 -2.49 13.73 -28.30
C PHE A 188 -2.43 13.50 -29.80
N MET A 189 -2.23 12.27 -30.25
CA MET A 189 -2.14 11.94 -31.67
C MET A 189 -3.54 11.65 -32.23
N ILE A 190 -4.17 10.55 -31.79
CA ILE A 190 -5.46 10.09 -32.34
C ILE A 190 -6.58 11.09 -32.00
N GLY A 191 -6.69 11.45 -30.72
CA GLY A 191 -7.77 12.31 -30.23
C GLY A 191 -7.75 13.73 -30.79
N SER A 192 -6.63 14.17 -31.40
CA SER A 192 -6.59 15.46 -32.10
C SER A 192 -7.45 15.48 -33.37
N VAL A 193 -7.66 14.31 -33.97
CA VAL A 193 -8.42 14.13 -35.21
C VAL A 193 -9.83 13.62 -34.93
N THR A 194 -9.98 12.66 -34.00
CA THR A 194 -11.24 11.91 -33.80
C THR A 194 -12.19 12.53 -32.79
N MET A 195 -11.78 13.55 -32.02
CA MET A 195 -12.56 14.05 -30.89
C MET A 195 -12.91 15.53 -31.00
N SER A 196 -14.09 15.89 -30.49
CA SER A 196 -14.48 17.29 -30.37
C SER A 196 -13.53 18.06 -29.43
N LYS A 197 -13.36 19.37 -29.67
CA LYS A 197 -12.53 20.26 -28.84
C LYS A 197 -12.90 20.19 -27.34
N ASN A 198 -14.20 20.09 -27.04
CA ASN A 198 -14.71 20.02 -25.67
C ASN A 198 -14.37 18.67 -25.00
N THR A 199 -14.55 17.55 -25.71
CA THR A 199 -14.23 16.22 -25.17
C THR A 199 -12.73 16.07 -24.92
N ARG A 200 -11.89 16.51 -25.87
CA ARG A 200 -10.43 16.45 -25.73
C ARG A 200 -9.92 17.32 -24.58
N LYS A 201 -10.49 18.52 -24.40
CA LYS A 201 -10.17 19.39 -23.25
C LYS A 201 -10.51 18.70 -21.92
N TYR A 202 -11.67 18.04 -21.83
CA TYR A 202 -12.05 17.29 -20.65
C TYR A 202 -11.11 16.11 -20.38
N GLN A 203 -10.82 15.28 -21.38
CA GLN A 203 -9.92 14.13 -21.23
C GLN A 203 -8.49 14.53 -20.86
N LYS A 204 -7.97 15.66 -21.37
CA LYS A 204 -6.68 16.21 -20.93
C LYS A 204 -6.65 16.55 -19.44
N SER A 205 -7.71 17.18 -18.93
CA SER A 205 -7.80 17.47 -17.50
C SER A 205 -7.80 16.18 -16.68
N VAL A 206 -8.63 15.20 -17.07
CA VAL A 206 -8.73 13.91 -16.36
C VAL A 206 -7.40 13.15 -16.42
N PHE A 207 -6.72 13.13 -17.57
CA PHE A 207 -5.43 12.47 -17.72
C PHE A 207 -4.38 13.07 -16.79
N ILE A 208 -4.30 14.40 -16.69
CA ILE A 208 -3.38 15.09 -15.76
C ILE A 208 -3.72 14.73 -14.31
N ASP A 209 -5.01 14.79 -13.93
CA ASP A 209 -5.45 14.48 -12.56
C ASP A 209 -5.07 13.03 -12.19
N VAL A 210 -5.37 12.05 -13.05
CA VAL A 210 -5.03 10.63 -12.85
C VAL A 210 -3.52 10.39 -12.86
N SER A 211 -2.77 11.12 -13.69
CA SER A 211 -1.31 11.04 -13.74
C SER A 211 -0.70 11.40 -12.40
N ILE A 212 -1.09 12.55 -11.85
CA ILE A 212 -0.61 13.02 -10.54
C ILE A 212 -1.09 12.07 -9.44
N GLN A 213 -2.36 11.63 -9.51
CA GLN A 213 -2.92 10.69 -8.54
C GLN A 213 -2.13 9.38 -8.46
N ASN A 214 -1.68 8.84 -9.59
CA ASN A 214 -0.92 7.59 -9.63
C ASN A 214 0.55 7.78 -9.26
N SER A 215 1.17 8.92 -9.59
CA SER A 215 2.57 9.16 -9.27
C SER A 215 2.81 9.29 -7.76
N ILE A 216 1.89 9.91 -7.00
CA ILE A 216 2.08 10.13 -5.56
C ILE A 216 2.25 8.80 -4.78
N PRO A 217 1.36 7.80 -4.89
CA PRO A 217 1.51 6.51 -4.22
C PRO A 217 2.75 5.74 -4.65
N VAL A 218 3.15 5.84 -5.93
CA VAL A 218 4.37 5.20 -6.45
C VAL A 218 5.61 5.73 -5.72
N VAL A 219 5.70 7.06 -5.51
CA VAL A 219 6.80 7.66 -4.75
C VAL A 219 6.81 7.16 -3.30
N VAL A 220 5.63 7.01 -2.69
CA VAL A 220 5.51 6.47 -1.32
C VAL A 220 6.01 5.03 -1.24
N ILE A 221 5.75 4.20 -2.25
CA ILE A 221 6.14 2.77 -2.29
C ILE A 221 7.63 2.60 -2.65
N LEU A 222 8.24 3.52 -3.41
CA LEU A 222 9.66 3.45 -3.75
C LEU A 222 10.58 3.40 -2.52
N LEU A 223 10.19 4.09 -1.43
CA LEU A 223 10.96 4.10 -0.19
C LEU A 223 11.02 2.70 0.48
N PRO A 224 9.88 2.04 0.82
CA PRO A 224 9.87 0.66 1.30
C PRO A 224 10.66 -0.33 0.42
N VAL A 225 10.53 -0.22 -0.90
CA VAL A 225 11.25 -1.07 -1.85
C VAL A 225 12.75 -0.87 -1.75
N SER A 226 13.20 0.40 -1.79
CA SER A 226 14.63 0.72 -1.74
C SER A 226 15.28 0.22 -0.46
N TYR A 227 14.58 0.35 0.68
CA TYR A 227 15.05 -0.16 1.96
C TYR A 227 15.07 -1.69 2.00
N LEU A 228 14.05 -2.37 1.45
CA LEU A 228 14.04 -3.83 1.37
C LEU A 228 15.24 -4.35 0.59
N VAL A 229 15.51 -3.78 -0.60
CA VAL A 229 16.67 -4.15 -1.41
C VAL A 229 17.98 -3.87 -0.67
N TYR A 230 18.10 -2.69 -0.07
CA TYR A 230 19.29 -2.31 0.71
C TYR A 230 19.54 -3.25 1.89
N SER A 231 18.50 -3.56 2.66
CA SER A 231 18.54 -4.47 3.80
C SER A 231 19.02 -5.85 3.38
N CYS A 232 18.43 -6.42 2.31
CA CYS A 232 18.82 -7.73 1.80
C CYS A 232 20.27 -7.77 1.28
N LEU A 233 20.67 -6.82 0.42
CA LEU A 233 22.01 -6.82 -0.18
C LEU A 233 23.13 -6.62 0.84
N ASN A 234 22.89 -5.83 1.88
CA ASN A 234 23.89 -5.53 2.90
C ASN A 234 23.74 -6.39 4.17
N SER A 235 22.80 -7.34 4.18
CA SER A 235 22.44 -8.09 5.39
C SER A 235 22.17 -7.17 6.60
N TYR A 236 21.55 -6.02 6.34
CA TYR A 236 21.35 -4.96 7.32
C TYR A 236 19.97 -5.08 7.98
N HIS A 237 19.95 -5.26 9.30
CA HIS A 237 18.73 -5.31 10.10
C HIS A 237 18.58 -4.04 10.93
N ASN A 238 17.40 -3.41 10.85
CA ASN A 238 17.01 -2.32 11.74
C ASN A 238 15.50 -2.35 11.95
N GLN A 239 15.06 -2.63 13.19
CA GLN A 239 13.64 -2.80 13.47
C GLN A 239 12.85 -1.48 13.35
N LEU A 240 13.47 -0.33 13.64
CA LEU A 240 12.84 0.97 13.45
C LEU A 240 12.50 1.17 11.98
N TYR A 241 13.46 0.93 11.09
CA TYR A 241 13.24 1.07 9.65
C TYR A 241 12.27 0.02 9.12
N ASN A 242 12.31 -1.22 9.60
CA ASN A 242 11.32 -2.24 9.27
C ASN A 242 9.89 -1.76 9.61
N ASN A 243 9.70 -1.20 10.81
CA ASN A 243 8.40 -0.67 11.24
C ASN A 243 7.99 0.56 10.41
N LEU A 244 8.92 1.48 10.11
CA LEU A 244 8.63 2.66 9.29
C LEU A 244 8.22 2.31 7.86
N VAL A 245 8.89 1.36 7.21
CA VAL A 245 8.51 0.95 5.85
C VAL A 245 7.16 0.26 5.82
N LEU A 246 6.81 -0.51 6.86
CA LEU A 246 5.48 -1.10 6.99
C LEU A 246 4.42 -0.01 7.16
N ILE A 247 4.68 1.01 7.99
CA ILE A 247 3.78 2.17 8.14
C ILE A 247 3.60 2.91 6.80
N LEU A 248 4.68 3.16 6.07
CA LEU A 248 4.60 3.80 4.75
C LEU A 248 3.78 2.96 3.75
N MET A 249 4.02 1.65 3.73
CA MET A 249 3.24 0.71 2.93
C MET A 249 1.77 0.71 3.35
N SER A 250 1.45 0.79 4.64
CA SER A 250 0.06 0.86 5.12
C SER A 250 -0.65 2.17 4.82
N CYS A 251 0.07 3.28 4.68
CA CYS A 251 -0.51 4.59 4.38
C CYS A 251 -0.76 4.84 2.88
N HIS A 252 -0.20 4.02 1.98
CA HIS A 252 -0.29 4.28 0.53
C HIS A 252 -1.74 4.29 0.01
N GLY A 253 -2.62 3.43 0.53
CA GLY A 253 -4.02 3.33 0.11
C GLY A 253 -4.81 4.58 0.46
N VAL A 254 -4.71 5.05 1.71
CA VAL A 254 -5.39 6.28 2.14
C VAL A 254 -4.84 7.52 1.45
N ILE A 255 -3.52 7.58 1.19
CA ILE A 255 -2.91 8.66 0.40
C ILE A 255 -3.48 8.66 -1.01
N SER A 256 -3.65 7.49 -1.64
CA SER A 256 -4.22 7.33 -2.98
C SER A 256 -5.66 7.86 -3.04
N VAL A 257 -6.52 7.45 -2.11
CA VAL A 257 -7.93 7.89 -2.06
C VAL A 257 -8.05 9.37 -1.70
N SER A 258 -7.24 9.87 -0.77
CA SER A 258 -7.20 11.29 -0.43
C SER A 258 -6.82 12.14 -1.64
N THR A 259 -5.79 11.71 -2.38
CA THR A 259 -5.33 12.39 -3.61
C THR A 259 -6.43 12.38 -4.68
N MET A 260 -7.12 11.26 -4.87
CA MET A 260 -8.27 11.17 -5.77
C MET A 260 -9.35 12.21 -5.40
N ILE A 261 -9.72 12.31 -4.11
CA ILE A 261 -10.75 13.25 -3.63
C ILE A 261 -10.34 14.70 -3.90
N ILE A 262 -9.07 15.05 -3.66
CA ILE A 262 -8.55 16.41 -3.79
C ILE A 262 -8.40 16.82 -5.27
N LEU A 263 -7.87 15.92 -6.11
CA LEU A 263 -7.56 16.23 -7.51
C LEU A 263 -8.81 16.18 -8.40
N HIS A 264 -9.72 15.22 -8.20
CA HIS A 264 -10.86 15.09 -9.08
C HIS A 264 -11.84 16.25 -8.92
N LYS A 265 -11.95 17.07 -9.97
CA LYS A 265 -12.81 18.25 -10.03
C LYS A 265 -14.24 18.04 -9.46
N PRO A 266 -15.01 17.01 -9.85
CA PRO A 266 -16.37 16.84 -9.32
C PRO A 266 -16.40 16.55 -7.81
N TYR A 267 -15.35 15.96 -7.25
CA TYR A 267 -15.28 15.59 -5.83
C TYR A 267 -14.90 16.79 -4.98
N ARG A 268 -13.83 17.51 -5.37
CA ARG A 268 -13.42 18.75 -4.69
C ARG A 268 -14.46 19.86 -4.76
N GLU A 269 -15.20 19.97 -5.88
CA GLU A 269 -16.30 20.92 -6.00
C GLU A 269 -17.47 20.58 -5.07
N PHE A 270 -17.72 19.30 -4.83
CA PHE A 270 -18.76 18.87 -3.91
C PHE A 270 -18.36 19.08 -2.43
N LEU A 271 -17.12 18.74 -2.07
CA LEU A 271 -16.67 18.77 -0.67
C LEU A 271 -16.15 20.12 -0.21
N PHE A 272 -15.37 20.80 -1.04
CA PHE A 272 -14.63 22.01 -0.63
C PHE A 272 -15.19 23.29 -1.24
N CYS A 273 -15.94 23.19 -2.34
CA CYS A 273 -16.49 24.37 -2.99
C CYS A 273 -17.94 24.58 -2.52
N LYS A 274 -18.13 25.49 -1.55
CA LYS A 274 -19.46 26.05 -1.27
C LYS A 274 -19.97 26.71 -2.54
N LYS A 275 -20.83 26.04 -3.31
CA LYS A 275 -21.51 26.70 -4.44
C LYS A 275 -22.17 27.96 -3.91
N LYS A 276 -21.95 29.06 -4.64
CA LYS A 276 -22.63 30.35 -4.60
C LYS A 276 -24.17 30.21 -4.71
N VAL A 277 -24.82 29.51 -3.78
CA VAL A 277 -26.29 29.46 -3.67
C VAL A 277 -26.84 30.83 -3.21
N ILE A 278 -25.97 31.70 -2.68
CA ILE A 278 -26.34 33.07 -2.27
C ILE A 278 -26.56 34.01 -3.48
N ASN A 279 -25.98 33.74 -4.65
CA ASN A 279 -26.10 34.67 -5.79
C ASN A 279 -27.34 34.45 -6.66
N SER A 280 -28.00 33.28 -6.62
CA SER A 280 -29.26 33.09 -7.35
C SER A 280 -30.46 33.69 -6.61
N VAL A 281 -30.39 33.81 -5.28
CA VAL A 281 -31.43 34.47 -4.48
C VAL A 281 -31.33 36.00 -4.59
N ARG A 282 -30.11 36.56 -4.63
CA ARG A 282 -29.94 38.01 -4.85
C ARG A 282 -30.36 38.46 -6.25
N THR A 283 -30.21 37.65 -7.31
CA THR A 283 -30.67 38.05 -8.64
C THR A 283 -32.19 38.07 -8.81
N VAL A 284 -32.96 37.41 -7.93
CA VAL A 284 -34.43 37.45 -7.95
C VAL A 284 -34.95 38.63 -7.13
N SER A 285 -34.28 39.04 -6.04
CA SER A 285 -34.73 40.18 -5.23
C SER A 285 -34.39 41.57 -5.80
N TYR A 286 -33.63 41.66 -6.90
CA TYR A 286 -33.37 42.91 -7.62
C TYR A 286 -34.16 43.01 -8.95
N ARG A 287 -35.10 42.08 -9.18
CA ARG A 287 -36.03 42.08 -10.32
C ARG A 287 -37.51 42.06 -9.90
N ALA A 288 -37.80 42.39 -8.64
CA ALA A 288 -39.15 42.63 -8.13
C ALA A 288 -39.30 44.11 -7.77
#